data_AF-A0A221P079-F1
#
_entry.id   AF-A0A221P079-F1
#
_cell.length_a   1.000
_cell.length_b   1.000
_cell.length_c   1.000
_cell.angle_alpha   90.00
_cell.angle_beta   90.00
_cell.angle_gamma   90.00
#
_symmetry.space_group_name_H-M   'P 1'
#
loop_
_entity.id
_entity.type
_entity.pdbx_description
1 polymer ?
#
loop_
_entity_poly.entity_id
_entity_poly.type
_entity_poly.pdbx_seq_one_letter_code
_entity_poly.pdbx_strand_id
1 'polypeptide(L)'
;MDDNGHSPSTPTSSDSKTDSEHPTLDVDRARDKAKAVSSAIYEMIGTHKGKVTERGPAISACEGKDPQHFYMTRHPWSVYDLSEDDLKASFQRLRDALPKKGWKIVDYGPNNSDAKSLSLTADSETDRFSVKAVLVVSTPTNSHEKDPLLAITIVSGCWQAPKGTDLNSAY
;
A
#
# COMPACT_ATOMS: atom_id res chain seq x y z
N MET A 1 50.86 -40.21 -29.92
CA MET A 1 49.90 -39.48 -30.76
C MET A 1 48.78 -39.09 -29.84
N ASP A 2 48.88 -37.84 -29.46
CA ASP A 2 48.14 -37.13 -28.45
C ASP A 2 46.70 -36.79 -28.89
N ASP A 3 45.99 -36.22 -27.91
CA ASP A 3 44.84 -35.32 -28.02
C ASP A 3 43.40 -35.87 -28.05
N ASN A 4 42.85 -35.94 -26.83
CA ASN A 4 41.68 -35.18 -26.39
C ASN A 4 40.86 -34.43 -27.45
N GLY A 5 39.56 -34.75 -27.53
CA GLY A 5 38.55 -33.96 -28.23
C GLY A 5 37.23 -33.97 -27.47
N HIS A 6 37.14 -33.17 -26.41
CA HIS A 6 35.89 -32.75 -25.77
C HIS A 6 35.25 -31.62 -26.58
N SER A 7 33.94 -31.71 -26.89
CA SER A 7 32.97 -30.59 -27.02
C SER A 7 31.62 -31.09 -27.56
N PRO A 8 30.50 -30.38 -27.33
CA PRO A 8 29.98 -29.98 -26.03
C PRO A 8 28.49 -30.36 -25.88
N SER A 9 28.06 -30.71 -24.67
CA SER A 9 26.65 -30.81 -24.33
C SER A 9 26.03 -29.40 -24.34
N THR A 10 25.03 -29.18 -25.20
CA THR A 10 24.10 -28.05 -25.09
C THR A 10 23.42 -28.09 -23.73
N PRO A 11 23.54 -27.05 -22.88
CA PRO A 11 22.62 -26.91 -21.77
C PRO A 11 21.34 -26.29 -22.30
N THR A 12 20.30 -27.11 -22.38
CA THR A 12 18.89 -26.70 -22.35
C THR A 12 18.72 -25.62 -21.28
N SER A 13 18.33 -24.42 -21.68
CA SER A 13 17.89 -23.36 -20.78
C SER A 13 16.64 -23.85 -20.04
N SER A 14 16.84 -24.35 -18.82
CA SER A 14 15.76 -24.51 -17.86
C SER A 14 15.35 -23.12 -17.38
N ASP A 15 14.19 -22.66 -17.87
CA ASP A 15 13.40 -21.61 -17.25
C ASP A 15 13.03 -22.05 -15.82
N SER A 16 13.89 -21.73 -14.87
CA SER A 16 13.55 -21.77 -13.45
C SER A 16 12.59 -20.61 -13.17
N LYS A 17 11.28 -20.89 -13.18
CA LYS A 17 10.30 -20.06 -12.48
C LYS A 17 10.60 -20.15 -10.98
N THR A 18 11.51 -19.32 -10.53
CA THR A 18 11.69 -19.04 -9.12
C THR A 18 10.50 -18.18 -8.70
N ASP A 19 9.63 -18.70 -7.84
CA ASP A 19 8.72 -17.87 -7.04
C ASP A 19 9.59 -16.96 -6.17
N SER A 20 10.00 -15.83 -6.74
CA SER A 20 10.70 -14.79 -6.01
C SER A 20 9.77 -14.27 -4.92
N GLU A 21 10.22 -14.28 -3.67
CA GLU A 21 9.56 -13.66 -2.50
C GLU A 21 9.04 -12.22 -2.82
N HIS A 22 9.73 -11.55 -3.75
CA HIS A 22 9.38 -10.25 -4.31
C HIS A 22 9.22 -10.32 -5.83
N PRO A 23 7.99 -10.30 -6.35
CA PRO A 23 7.76 -10.24 -7.79
C PRO A 23 8.35 -8.97 -8.41
N THR A 24 8.87 -9.09 -9.63
CA THR A 24 9.35 -7.94 -10.39
C THR A 24 8.19 -7.09 -10.89
N LEU A 25 8.27 -5.77 -10.67
CA LEU A 25 7.29 -4.81 -11.14
C LEU A 25 7.97 -3.51 -11.53
N ASP A 26 7.62 -2.98 -12.70
CA ASP A 26 8.04 -1.64 -13.13
C ASP A 26 7.45 -0.55 -12.20
N VAL A 27 8.21 0.53 -11.98
CA VAL A 27 7.88 1.59 -11.01
C VAL A 27 6.58 2.30 -11.37
N ASP A 28 6.38 2.66 -12.65
CA ASP A 28 5.18 3.38 -13.06
C ASP A 28 3.97 2.47 -13.00
N ARG A 29 4.12 1.20 -13.40
CA ARG A 29 3.07 0.20 -13.22
C ARG A 29 2.73 -0.04 -11.75
N ALA A 30 3.70 0.04 -10.84
CA ALA A 30 3.45 -0.05 -9.41
C ALA A 30 2.66 1.16 -8.90
N ARG A 31 3.00 2.38 -9.33
CA ARG A 31 2.23 3.59 -9.02
C ARG A 31 0.80 3.50 -9.53
N ASP A 32 0.59 3.00 -10.75
CA ASP A 32 -0.75 2.81 -11.32
C ASP A 32 -1.58 1.81 -10.51
N LYS A 33 -0.97 0.68 -10.11
CA LYS A 33 -1.64 -0.28 -9.22
C LYS A 33 -2.01 0.35 -7.89
N ALA A 34 -1.09 1.09 -7.26
CA ALA A 34 -1.36 1.77 -5.99
C ALA A 34 -2.49 2.79 -6.13
N LYS A 35 -2.52 3.55 -7.25
CA LYS A 35 -3.60 4.49 -7.56
C LYS A 35 -4.93 3.78 -7.72
N ALA A 36 -4.98 2.66 -8.45
CA ALA A 36 -6.21 1.88 -8.65
C ALA A 36 -6.76 1.33 -7.33
N VAL A 37 -5.90 0.75 -6.48
CA VAL A 37 -6.27 0.29 -5.13
C VAL A 37 -6.78 1.47 -4.29
N SER A 38 -6.10 2.62 -4.38
CA SER A 38 -6.48 3.84 -3.68
C SER A 38 -7.85 4.37 -4.06
N SER A 39 -8.14 4.44 -5.36
CA SER A 39 -9.46 4.80 -5.85
C SER A 39 -10.52 3.80 -5.35
N ALA A 40 -10.25 2.49 -5.37
CA ALA A 40 -11.20 1.50 -4.85
C ALA A 40 -11.50 1.68 -3.35
N ILE A 41 -10.47 1.99 -2.53
CA ILE A 41 -10.66 2.32 -1.11
C ILE A 41 -11.49 3.59 -0.95
N TYR A 42 -11.22 4.63 -1.76
CA TYR A 42 -12.00 5.86 -1.73
C TYR A 42 -13.49 5.63 -2.04
N GLU A 43 -13.81 4.82 -3.05
CA GLU A 43 -15.20 4.45 -3.36
C GLU A 43 -15.88 3.72 -2.18
N MET A 44 -15.15 2.88 -1.43
CA MET A 44 -15.69 2.17 -0.26
C MET A 44 -15.99 3.11 0.92
N ILE A 45 -15.27 4.22 1.07
CA ILE A 45 -15.53 5.26 2.07
C ILE A 45 -16.87 5.95 1.76
N GLY A 46 -17.23 6.09 0.47
CA GLY A 46 -18.55 6.51 0.03
C GLY A 46 -18.90 7.98 0.34
N THR A 47 -17.91 8.85 0.46
CA THR A 47 -18.13 10.28 0.74
C THR A 47 -18.04 11.13 -0.53
N HIS A 48 -19.10 11.86 -0.83
CA HIS A 48 -19.22 12.72 -2.02
C HIS A 48 -19.21 14.21 -1.69
N LYS A 49 -19.07 14.58 -0.40
CA LYS A 49 -19.14 15.98 0.07
C LYS A 49 -17.84 16.50 0.67
N GLY A 50 -16.89 15.61 0.99
CA GLY A 50 -15.60 15.99 1.57
C GLY A 50 -14.56 16.33 0.51
N LYS A 51 -13.52 17.05 0.92
CA LYS A 51 -12.32 17.25 0.11
C LYS A 51 -11.35 16.08 0.26
N VAL A 52 -10.54 15.86 -0.77
CA VAL A 52 -9.53 14.80 -0.80
C VAL A 52 -8.18 15.41 -1.14
N THR A 53 -7.13 15.00 -0.45
CA THR A 53 -5.77 15.42 -0.82
C THR A 53 -5.34 14.75 -2.13
N GLU A 54 -4.83 15.52 -3.09
CA GLU A 54 -4.65 15.07 -4.48
C GLU A 54 -3.27 14.44 -4.80
N ARG A 55 -2.35 14.37 -3.83
CA ARG A 55 -1.00 13.85 -4.08
C ARG A 55 -1.06 12.39 -4.54
N GLY A 56 -0.36 12.05 -5.62
CA GLY A 56 -0.32 10.69 -6.15
C GLY A 56 0.54 9.71 -5.33
N PRO A 57 0.51 8.41 -5.68
CA PRO A 57 1.39 7.40 -5.08
C PRO A 57 2.87 7.71 -5.32
N ALA A 58 3.68 7.56 -4.29
CA ALA A 58 5.14 7.62 -4.35
C ALA A 58 5.74 6.23 -4.12
N ILE A 59 7.05 6.08 -4.32
CA ILE A 59 7.78 4.89 -3.90
C ILE A 59 8.63 5.16 -2.65
N SER A 60 9.00 4.11 -1.94
CA SER A 60 9.86 4.17 -0.76
C SER A 60 10.71 2.91 -0.67
N ALA A 61 11.87 3.02 -0.03
CA ALA A 61 12.75 1.87 0.17
C ALA A 61 12.07 0.79 1.02
N CYS A 62 12.34 -0.47 0.68
CA CYS A 62 11.93 -1.60 1.49
C CYS A 62 12.81 -1.77 2.72
N GLU A 63 12.21 -1.95 3.89
CA GLU A 63 12.96 -2.18 5.13
C GLU A 63 13.77 -3.47 5.02
N GLY A 64 15.06 -3.39 5.38
CA GLY A 64 15.97 -4.54 5.33
C GLY A 64 16.30 -5.08 3.94
N LYS A 65 15.95 -4.36 2.86
CA LYS A 65 16.27 -4.74 1.47
C LYS A 65 17.11 -3.64 0.80
N ASP A 66 17.80 -4.02 -0.28
CA ASP A 66 18.62 -3.08 -1.05
C ASP A 66 17.76 -2.03 -1.78
N PRO A 67 17.86 -0.73 -1.45
CA PRO A 67 17.03 0.31 -2.04
C PRO A 67 17.32 0.58 -3.52
N GLN A 68 18.40 0.00 -4.08
CA GLN A 68 18.70 0.06 -5.52
C GLN A 68 17.94 -0.99 -6.33
N HIS A 69 17.43 -2.03 -5.68
CA HIS A 69 16.77 -3.16 -6.36
C HIS A 69 15.35 -3.42 -5.87
N PHE A 70 15.00 -2.96 -4.66
CA PHE A 70 13.70 -3.22 -4.04
C PHE A 70 13.05 -1.92 -3.56
N TYR A 71 11.76 -1.81 -3.84
CA TYR A 71 10.95 -0.67 -3.45
C TYR A 71 9.53 -1.11 -3.10
N MET A 72 8.81 -0.25 -2.40
CA MET A 72 7.37 -0.37 -2.17
C MET A 72 6.68 0.91 -2.63
N THR A 73 5.39 0.84 -2.95
CA THR A 73 4.57 2.04 -3.16
C THR A 73 3.92 2.47 -1.86
N ARG A 74 3.84 3.78 -1.64
CA ARG A 74 3.07 4.40 -0.55
C ARG A 74 2.17 5.48 -1.11
N HIS A 75 0.91 5.51 -0.67
CA HIS A 75 -0.03 6.53 -1.06
C HIS A 75 -0.83 7.03 0.14
N PRO A 76 -0.26 7.98 0.92
CA PRO A 76 -0.99 8.64 1.99
C PRO A 76 -1.86 9.77 1.46
N TRP A 77 -3.14 9.77 1.83
CA TRP A 77 -4.10 10.81 1.51
C TRP A 77 -5.18 10.89 2.60
N SER A 78 -5.95 11.96 2.61
CA SER A 78 -7.02 12.16 3.60
C SER A 78 -8.32 12.64 2.97
N VAL A 79 -9.44 12.29 3.59
CA VAL A 79 -10.73 12.98 3.42
C VAL A 79 -10.90 13.97 4.56
N TYR A 80 -11.27 15.21 4.25
CA TYR A 80 -11.46 16.29 5.23
C TYR A 80 -12.60 17.22 4.81
N ASP A 81 -12.83 18.29 5.59
CA ASP A 81 -13.93 19.26 5.37
C ASP A 81 -15.32 18.59 5.48
N LEU A 82 -15.45 17.74 6.51
CA LEU A 82 -16.67 17.00 6.86
C LEU A 82 -16.92 17.12 8.36
N SER A 83 -18.17 16.90 8.77
CA SER A 83 -18.48 16.75 10.19
C SER A 83 -17.80 15.49 10.75
N GLU A 84 -17.51 15.47 12.06
CA GLU A 84 -16.98 14.26 12.69
C GLU A 84 -17.91 13.05 12.52
N ASP A 85 -19.22 13.27 12.51
CA ASP A 85 -20.21 12.20 12.34
C ASP A 85 -20.18 11.63 10.92
N ASP A 86 -20.00 12.48 9.90
CA ASP A 86 -19.80 12.02 8.53
C ASP A 86 -18.49 11.25 8.37
N LEU A 87 -17.42 11.68 9.04
CA LEU A 87 -16.14 10.96 9.05
C LEU A 87 -16.26 9.60 9.75
N LYS A 88 -16.94 9.53 10.90
CA LYS A 88 -17.24 8.29 11.62
C LYS A 88 -18.07 7.34 10.74
N ALA A 89 -19.11 7.83 10.08
CA ALA A 89 -19.95 7.05 9.17
C ALA A 89 -19.15 6.54 7.97
N SER A 90 -18.24 7.34 7.44
CA SER A 90 -17.38 6.98 6.31
C SER A 90 -16.34 5.92 6.69
N PHE A 91 -15.71 6.05 7.85
CA PHE A 91 -14.82 5.03 8.42
C PHE A 91 -15.57 3.70 8.67
N GLN A 92 -16.79 3.77 9.21
CA GLN A 92 -17.63 2.60 9.43
C GLN A 92 -17.99 1.87 8.13
N ARG A 93 -18.36 2.63 7.07
CA ARG A 93 -18.63 2.07 5.75
C ARG A 93 -17.41 1.36 5.17
N LEU A 94 -16.23 1.95 5.29
CA LEU A 94 -14.98 1.32 4.85
C LEU A 94 -14.77 -0.01 5.57
N ARG A 95 -14.89 -0.03 6.91
CA ARG A 95 -14.76 -1.25 7.73
C ARG A 95 -15.70 -2.37 7.26
N ASP A 96 -16.96 -2.03 6.95
CA ASP A 96 -17.97 -3.00 6.55
C ASP A 96 -17.82 -3.46 5.08
N ALA A 97 -17.22 -2.63 4.23
CA ALA A 97 -17.01 -2.91 2.81
C ALA A 97 -15.76 -3.76 2.55
N LEU A 98 -14.69 -3.55 3.32
CA LEU A 98 -13.39 -4.20 3.12
C LEU A 98 -13.50 -5.74 3.05
N PRO A 99 -14.08 -6.45 4.05
CA PRO A 99 -14.24 -7.91 3.98
C PRO A 99 -15.06 -8.40 2.78
N LYS A 100 -16.05 -7.61 2.35
CA LYS A 100 -16.90 -7.95 1.18
C LYS A 100 -16.14 -7.83 -0.14
N LYS A 101 -14.95 -7.22 -0.13
CA LYS A 101 -14.10 -6.95 -1.29
C LYS A 101 -12.75 -7.67 -1.21
N GLY A 102 -12.65 -8.74 -0.41
CA GLY A 102 -11.43 -9.55 -0.32
C GLY A 102 -10.31 -8.88 0.47
N TRP A 103 -10.66 -8.12 1.50
CA TRP A 103 -9.69 -7.56 2.45
C TRP A 103 -9.91 -8.14 3.84
N LYS A 104 -8.85 -8.62 4.46
CA LYS A 104 -8.86 -9.12 5.82
C LYS A 104 -8.49 -8.01 6.79
N ILE A 105 -9.38 -7.70 7.72
CA ILE A 105 -9.07 -6.81 8.85
C ILE A 105 -8.12 -7.54 9.80
N VAL A 106 -6.92 -7.00 9.99
CA VAL A 106 -5.86 -7.59 10.83
C VAL A 106 -5.63 -6.82 12.12
N ASP A 107 -6.04 -5.55 12.18
CA ASP A 107 -6.01 -4.73 13.38
C ASP A 107 -7.17 -3.74 13.39
N TYR A 108 -7.79 -3.54 14.54
CA TYR A 108 -8.89 -2.59 14.71
C TYR A 108 -9.02 -2.15 16.16
N GLY A 109 -8.93 -0.84 16.38
CA GLY A 109 -9.06 -0.25 17.71
C GLY A 109 -8.35 1.09 17.85
N PRO A 110 -8.38 1.67 19.07
CA PRO A 110 -7.60 2.85 19.40
C PRO A 110 -6.11 2.60 19.14
N ASN A 111 -5.48 3.49 18.39
CA ASN A 111 -4.05 3.39 18.10
C ASN A 111 -3.18 3.80 19.30
N ASN A 112 -1.87 3.66 19.16
CA ASN A 112 -0.91 3.99 20.23
C ASN A 112 -0.56 5.49 20.36
N SER A 113 -1.22 6.38 19.60
CA SER A 113 -1.03 7.83 19.77
C SER A 113 -1.62 8.33 21.10
N ASP A 114 -1.26 9.55 21.50
CA ASP A 114 -1.80 10.20 22.69
C ASP A 114 -3.32 10.45 22.57
N ALA A 115 -3.78 10.79 21.36
CA ALA A 115 -5.20 10.98 21.06
C ALA A 115 -6.00 9.67 21.04
N LYS A 116 -5.35 8.50 21.05
CA LYS A 116 -5.98 7.18 20.98
C LYS A 116 -6.98 7.08 19.82
N SER A 117 -6.67 7.71 18.68
CA SER A 117 -7.55 7.75 17.51
C SER A 117 -7.91 6.34 17.06
N LEU A 118 -9.19 6.14 16.71
CA LEU A 118 -9.65 4.86 16.19
C LEU A 118 -8.96 4.57 14.85
N SER A 119 -8.42 3.37 14.73
CA SER A 119 -7.71 2.94 13.53
C SER A 119 -8.09 1.53 13.12
N LEU A 120 -7.86 1.25 11.85
CA LEU A 120 -8.12 -0.01 11.18
C LEU A 120 -6.93 -0.30 10.26
N THR A 121 -6.41 -1.52 10.30
CA THR A 121 -5.49 -2.05 9.29
C THR A 121 -6.13 -3.26 8.63
N ALA A 122 -6.10 -3.30 7.30
CA ALA A 122 -6.55 -4.44 6.53
C ALA A 122 -5.56 -4.78 5.41
N ASP A 123 -5.39 -6.08 5.18
CA ASP A 123 -4.54 -6.62 4.13
C ASP A 123 -5.43 -7.18 3.02
N SER A 124 -5.08 -6.92 1.76
CA SER A 124 -5.77 -7.55 0.64
C SER A 124 -5.41 -9.03 0.56
N GLU A 125 -6.40 -9.87 0.30
CA GLU A 125 -6.24 -11.31 0.19
C GLU A 125 -5.67 -11.72 -1.18
N THR A 126 -5.77 -10.84 -2.17
CA THR A 126 -5.39 -11.10 -3.57
C THR A 126 -4.24 -10.23 -4.05
N ASP A 127 -4.21 -8.98 -3.57
CA ASP A 127 -3.26 -7.98 -3.99
C ASP A 127 -2.26 -7.75 -2.86
N ARG A 128 -0.97 -7.59 -3.16
CA ARG A 128 0.08 -7.36 -2.14
C ARG A 128 0.00 -5.94 -1.59
N PHE A 129 -1.13 -5.55 -1.02
CA PHE A 129 -1.39 -4.24 -0.47
C PHE A 129 -2.03 -4.32 0.90
N SER A 130 -1.68 -3.34 1.73
CA SER A 130 -2.29 -3.08 3.02
C SER A 130 -2.85 -1.66 3.01
N VAL A 131 -3.97 -1.47 3.69
CA VAL A 131 -4.55 -0.16 3.96
C VAL A 131 -4.58 0.06 5.47
N LYS A 132 -4.12 1.24 5.89
CA LYS A 132 -4.31 1.76 7.24
C LYS A 132 -5.22 2.97 7.18
N ALA A 133 -6.35 2.90 7.86
CA ALA A 133 -7.27 4.02 8.04
C ALA A 133 -7.19 4.52 9.50
N VAL A 134 -7.11 5.83 9.69
CA VAL A 134 -7.09 6.47 11.01
C VAL A 134 -8.13 7.57 11.02
N LEU A 135 -9.07 7.48 11.97
CA LEU A 135 -10.11 8.46 12.18
C LEU A 135 -9.60 9.54 13.15
N VAL A 136 -9.29 10.72 12.61
CA VAL A 136 -8.83 11.89 13.37
C VAL A 136 -10.03 12.77 13.64
N VAL A 137 -10.58 12.63 14.84
CA VAL A 137 -11.75 13.36 15.36
C VAL A 137 -11.55 13.55 16.86
N SER A 138 -12.42 14.32 17.52
CA SER A 138 -12.36 14.48 18.96
C SER A 138 -12.51 13.14 19.68
N THR A 139 -11.67 12.90 20.69
CA THR A 139 -11.64 11.71 21.55
C THR A 139 -11.66 12.12 23.02
N PRO A 140 -11.87 11.20 23.98
CA PRO A 140 -11.79 11.54 25.40
C PRO A 140 -10.43 12.11 25.84
N THR A 141 -9.34 11.76 25.14
CA THR A 141 -7.98 12.30 25.42
C THR A 141 -7.60 13.48 24.53
N ASN A 142 -8.40 13.80 23.51
CA ASN A 142 -8.24 14.96 22.63
C ASN A 142 -9.63 15.55 22.31
N SER A 143 -10.20 16.32 23.23
CA SER A 143 -11.62 16.71 23.19
C SER A 143 -11.99 17.83 22.21
N HIS A 144 -11.01 18.39 21.49
CA HIS A 144 -11.19 19.53 20.60
C HIS A 144 -10.34 19.39 19.33
N GLU A 145 -10.63 18.36 18.52
CA GLU A 145 -9.98 18.24 17.22
C GLU A 145 -10.40 19.40 16.31
N LYS A 146 -9.42 20.17 15.83
CA LYS A 146 -9.67 21.37 15.02
C LYS A 146 -9.75 21.04 13.54
N ASP A 147 -9.01 20.02 13.12
CA ASP A 147 -8.86 19.63 11.73
C ASP A 147 -9.28 18.16 11.55
N PRO A 148 -10.57 17.84 11.75
CA PRO A 148 -11.04 16.47 11.69
C PRO A 148 -10.91 15.91 10.27
N LEU A 149 -10.37 14.70 10.17
CA LEU A 149 -10.12 14.03 8.90
C LEU A 149 -10.12 12.51 9.04
N LEU A 150 -10.25 11.83 7.90
CA LEU A 150 -10.00 10.41 7.75
C LEU A 150 -8.69 10.24 6.97
N ALA A 151 -7.63 9.84 7.67
CA ALA A 151 -6.33 9.59 7.07
C ALA A 151 -6.26 8.16 6.55
N ILE A 152 -5.85 7.99 5.30
CA ILE A 152 -5.69 6.71 4.62
C ILE A 152 -4.23 6.59 4.18
N THR A 153 -3.60 5.46 4.51
CA THR A 153 -2.28 5.10 4.00
C THR A 153 -2.36 3.76 3.33
N ILE A 154 -2.06 3.72 2.03
CA ILE A 154 -1.95 2.48 1.27
C ILE A 154 -0.48 2.18 1.07
N VAL A 155 -0.09 0.94 1.32
CA VAL A 155 1.29 0.46 1.18
C VAL A 155 1.27 -0.86 0.44
N SER A 156 2.18 -1.06 -0.51
CA SER A 156 2.37 -2.38 -1.13
C SER A 156 3.38 -3.21 -0.36
N GLY A 157 3.36 -4.52 -0.59
CA GLY A 157 4.53 -5.36 -0.38
C GLY A 157 5.70 -4.91 -1.25
N CYS A 158 6.88 -5.40 -0.93
CA CYS A 158 8.10 -5.11 -1.68
C CYS A 158 8.07 -5.73 -3.08
N TRP A 159 8.40 -4.90 -4.07
CA TRP A 159 8.62 -5.26 -5.46
C TRP A 159 10.12 -5.26 -5.76
N GLN A 160 10.53 -6.12 -6.68
CA GLN A 160 11.85 -6.02 -7.29
C GLN A 160 11.75 -5.12 -8.53
N ALA A 161 12.66 -4.17 -8.69
CA ALA A 161 12.73 -3.36 -9.90
C ALA A 161 13.30 -4.21 -11.07
N PRO A 162 12.85 -3.99 -12.32
CA PRO A 162 13.50 -4.57 -13.49
C PRO A 162 14.99 -4.25 -13.52
N LYS A 163 15.82 -5.16 -14.05
CA LYS A 163 17.26 -4.93 -14.18
C LYS A 163 17.55 -3.64 -14.94
N GLY A 164 18.44 -2.81 -14.40
CA GLY A 164 18.82 -1.53 -15.01
C GLY A 164 17.89 -0.36 -14.69
N THR A 165 16.85 -0.56 -13.87
CA THR A 165 16.02 0.55 -13.36
C THR A 165 16.85 1.42 -12.41
N ASP A 166 16.87 2.72 -12.63
CA ASP A 166 17.44 3.68 -11.67
C ASP A 166 16.35 4.10 -10.66
N LEU A 167 16.46 3.62 -9.43
CA LEU A 167 15.53 3.99 -8.35
C LEU A 167 15.88 5.33 -7.68
N ASN A 168 17.11 5.85 -7.85
CA ASN A 168 17.52 7.08 -7.16
C ASN A 168 16.77 8.31 -7.67
N SER A 169 16.37 8.31 -8.94
CA SER A 169 15.55 9.35 -9.55
C SER A 169 14.04 9.19 -9.31
N ALA A 170 13.62 8.07 -8.70
CA ALA A 170 12.22 7.72 -8.54
C ALA A 170 11.66 7.90 -7.11
N TYR A 171 12.53 8.00 -6.10
CA TYR A 171 12.18 8.37 -4.71
C TYR A 171 11.84 9.86 -4.60
#